data_AF-A0A3D4AXW0-F1
#
_entry.id   AF-A0A3D4AXW0-F1
#
_cell.length_a   1.000
_cell.length_b   1.000
_cell.length_c   1.000
_cell.angle_alpha   90.00
_cell.angle_beta   90.00
_cell.angle_gamma   90.00
#
_symmetry.space_group_name_H-M   'P 1'
#
loop_
_entity.id
_entity.type
_entity.pdbx_description
1 polymer ?
#
loop_
_entity_poly.entity_id
_entity_poly.type
_entity_poly.pdbx_seq_one_letter_code
_entity_poly.pdbx_strand_id
1 'polypeptide(L)'
;MLKPPGAAGATYHQDASEHGSDRVGELQFWLALAEVKAEMSAMRFVNHSHREGPLGSVFNDDKGDLLEQFPMLTSELGLSAPFHYQPGDCTVHHGYTVHGGPENTTDKARWSYLFSYSPVDTRYWNGSTRNWGSERKRLGDRDNPIAHLQDTEKA
;
A
#
# COMPACT_ATOMS: atom_id res chain seq x y z
N MET A 1 3.30 6.00 -13.82
CA MET A 1 4.28 4.92 -13.64
C MET A 1 4.30 4.00 -14.86
N LEU A 2 5.51 3.77 -15.38
CA LEU A 2 5.82 2.88 -16.48
C LEU A 2 6.40 1.57 -15.92
N LYS A 3 5.90 0.42 -16.37
CA LYS A 3 6.59 -0.88 -16.26
C LYS A 3 6.91 -1.36 -17.68
N PRO A 4 8.18 -1.35 -18.11
CA PRO A 4 8.55 -1.88 -19.43
C PRO A 4 8.34 -3.41 -19.50
N PRO A 5 8.40 -4.01 -20.71
CA PRO A 5 8.49 -5.46 -20.88
C PRO A 5 9.62 -6.06 -20.02
N GLY A 6 9.36 -7.18 -19.36
CA GLY A 6 10.32 -7.86 -18.48
C GLY A 6 10.63 -7.14 -17.17
N ALA A 7 9.91 -6.07 -16.83
CA ALA A 7 10.12 -5.38 -15.56
C ALA A 7 9.78 -6.29 -14.38
N ALA A 8 10.63 -6.27 -13.35
CA ALA A 8 10.39 -6.98 -12.10
C ALA A 8 9.06 -6.57 -11.45
N GLY A 9 8.52 -7.48 -10.63
CA GLY A 9 7.33 -7.26 -9.84
C GLY A 9 7.45 -6.08 -8.89
N ALA A 10 6.32 -5.65 -8.34
CA ALA A 10 6.33 -4.74 -7.19
C ALA A 10 6.35 -5.59 -5.92
N THR A 11 7.38 -5.39 -5.10
CA THR A 11 7.50 -5.93 -3.74
C THR A 11 6.24 -5.62 -2.95
N TYR A 12 5.76 -6.58 -2.16
CA TYR A 12 4.62 -6.33 -1.28
C TYR A 12 5.04 -5.44 -0.11
N HIS A 13 4.34 -4.32 0.03
CA HIS A 13 4.67 -3.27 0.99
C HIS A 13 3.41 -2.48 1.42
N GLN A 14 3.59 -1.57 2.38
CA GLN A 14 2.63 -0.54 2.75
C GLN A 14 3.21 0.83 2.39
N ASP A 15 2.47 1.63 1.64
CA ASP A 15 2.91 2.98 1.23
C ASP A 15 3.20 3.88 2.44
N ALA A 16 2.38 3.80 3.48
CA ALA A 16 2.50 4.63 4.67
C ALA A 16 3.80 4.37 5.46
N SER A 17 4.48 3.25 5.21
CA SER A 17 5.81 2.99 5.77
C SER A 17 6.94 3.68 5.03
N GLU A 18 6.67 4.28 3.88
CA GLU A 18 7.67 4.90 3.01
C GLU A 18 7.39 6.39 2.81
N HIS A 19 6.17 6.83 3.13
CA HIS A 19 5.77 8.23 3.07
C HIS A 19 6.04 8.95 4.40
N GLY A 20 6.68 10.11 4.31
CA GLY A 20 6.97 10.99 5.44
C GLY A 20 5.75 11.74 5.94
N SER A 21 4.76 11.03 6.48
CA SER A 21 3.52 11.59 7.04
C SER A 21 3.47 11.39 8.55
N ASP A 22 3.03 12.40 9.29
CA ASP A 22 2.89 12.35 10.75
C ASP A 22 1.65 11.57 11.24
N ARG A 23 0.79 11.12 10.33
CA ARG A 23 -0.47 10.45 10.63
C ARG A 23 -0.90 9.47 9.55
N VAL A 24 -1.89 8.66 9.92
CA VAL A 24 -2.55 7.66 9.08
C VAL A 24 -3.76 8.29 8.39
N GLY A 25 -4.12 7.78 7.21
CA GLY A 25 -5.32 8.19 6.48
C GLY A 25 -5.09 8.49 5.01
N GLU A 26 -3.86 8.34 4.52
CA GLU A 26 -3.56 8.48 3.11
C GLU A 26 -4.26 7.38 2.28
N LEU A 27 -4.84 7.80 1.16
CA LEU A 27 -5.39 6.94 0.13
C LEU A 27 -4.60 7.11 -1.16
N GLN A 28 -4.24 5.99 -1.77
CA GLN A 28 -3.61 5.95 -3.08
C GLN A 28 -4.64 5.61 -4.15
N PHE A 29 -4.63 6.37 -5.23
CA PHE A 29 -5.45 6.14 -6.41
C PHE A 29 -4.55 5.70 -7.56
N TRP A 30 -4.69 4.43 -7.95
CA TRP A 30 -3.97 3.88 -9.08
C TRP A 30 -4.92 3.78 -10.26
N LEU A 31 -4.61 4.52 -11.33
CA LEU A 31 -5.40 4.62 -12.54
C LEU A 31 -4.69 3.94 -13.71
N ALA A 32 -5.38 3.03 -14.40
CA ALA A 32 -4.88 2.42 -15.62
C ALA A 32 -4.97 3.41 -16.79
N LEU A 33 -3.84 3.71 -17.44
CA LEU A 33 -3.80 4.58 -18.62
C LEU A 33 -3.92 3.81 -19.94
N ALA A 34 -3.84 2.48 -19.86
CA ALA A 34 -3.98 1.53 -20.96
C ALA A 34 -4.64 0.26 -20.40
N GLU A 35 -4.97 -0.71 -21.27
CA GLU A 35 -5.33 -2.04 -20.80
C GLU A 35 -4.17 -2.66 -20.01
N VAL A 36 -4.47 -3.19 -18.83
CA VAL A 36 -3.49 -3.87 -17.97
C VAL A 36 -4.03 -5.22 -17.57
N LYS A 37 -3.46 -6.28 -18.16
CA LYS A 37 -3.76 -7.66 -17.80
C LYS A 37 -3.02 -8.06 -16.52
N ALA A 38 -3.43 -9.18 -15.93
CA ALA A 38 -2.85 -9.70 -14.69
C ALA A 38 -1.32 -9.83 -14.77
N GLU A 39 -0.82 -10.35 -15.88
CA GLU A 39 0.59 -10.58 -16.20
C GLU A 39 1.39 -9.31 -16.56
N MET A 40 0.75 -8.14 -16.61
CA MET A 40 1.37 -6.84 -16.93
C MET A 40 1.68 -6.00 -15.68
N SER A 41 2.09 -6.66 -14.59
CA SER A 41 2.25 -6.03 -13.27
C SER A 41 0.98 -5.33 -12.78
N ALA A 42 -0.18 -5.96 -12.94
CA ALA A 42 -1.43 -5.53 -12.33
C ALA A 42 -1.32 -5.53 -10.79
N MET A 43 -1.91 -4.54 -10.12
CA MET A 43 -1.89 -4.48 -8.65
C MET A 43 -2.60 -5.69 -8.04
N ARG A 44 -2.06 -6.18 -6.93
CA ARG A 44 -2.61 -7.22 -6.07
C ARG A 44 -2.58 -6.71 -4.63
N PHE A 45 -3.65 -6.98 -3.91
CA PHE A 45 -3.86 -6.55 -2.53
C PHE A 45 -4.11 -7.73 -1.62
N VAL A 46 -3.55 -7.70 -0.41
CA VAL A 46 -3.98 -8.58 0.68
C VAL A 46 -5.25 -7.98 1.28
N ASN A 47 -6.34 -8.74 1.28
CA ASN A 47 -7.64 -8.21 1.69
C ASN A 47 -7.59 -7.74 3.14
N HIS A 48 -8.27 -6.63 3.47
CA HIS A 48 -8.38 -6.11 4.85
C HIS A 48 -7.06 -5.79 5.60
N SER A 49 -5.89 -5.96 4.98
CA SER A 49 -4.57 -5.79 5.62
C SER A 49 -4.29 -4.40 6.17
N HIS A 50 -5.00 -3.36 5.71
CA HIS A 50 -4.93 -2.02 6.30
C HIS A 50 -5.32 -1.97 7.78
N ARG A 51 -6.01 -3.00 8.29
CA ARG A 51 -6.44 -3.10 9.70
C ARG A 51 -5.34 -3.64 10.61
N GLU A 52 -4.30 -4.24 10.05
CA GLU A 52 -3.12 -4.71 10.78
C GLU A 52 -2.32 -3.55 11.39
N GLY A 53 -2.47 -2.35 10.82
CA GLY A 53 -1.61 -1.21 11.15
C GLY A 53 -0.26 -1.31 10.43
N PRO A 54 0.76 -0.58 10.90
CA PRO A 54 2.05 -0.53 10.23
C PRO A 54 2.85 -1.82 10.47
N LEU A 55 3.33 -2.42 9.38
CA LEU A 55 4.11 -3.66 9.36
C LEU A 55 5.61 -3.41 9.16
N GLY A 56 6.02 -2.15 9.07
CA GLY A 56 7.42 -1.74 8.84
C GLY A 56 7.69 -1.35 7.39
N SER A 57 8.88 -0.80 7.18
CA SER A 57 9.40 -0.43 5.86
C SER A 57 10.12 -1.62 5.25
N VAL A 58 9.96 -1.85 3.96
CA VAL A 58 10.70 -2.92 3.24
C VAL A 58 11.94 -2.39 2.52
N PHE A 59 12.01 -1.08 2.33
CA PHE A 59 13.09 -0.41 1.61
C PHE A 59 14.18 0.13 2.54
N ASN A 60 13.90 0.26 3.84
CA ASN A 60 14.82 0.83 4.83
C ASN A 60 15.33 -0.15 5.91
N ASP A 61 14.81 -1.39 5.96
CA ASP A 61 15.11 -2.31 7.06
C ASP A 61 15.86 -3.60 6.65
N ASP A 62 16.33 -3.68 5.40
CA ASP A 62 17.02 -4.82 4.77
C ASP A 62 16.23 -6.16 4.80
N LYS A 63 14.98 -6.17 5.26
CA LYS A 63 14.19 -7.41 5.38
C LYS A 63 13.43 -7.80 4.11
N GLY A 64 13.34 -6.90 3.13
CA GLY A 64 12.69 -7.19 1.85
C GLY A 64 11.17 -7.29 1.96
N ASP A 65 10.56 -8.22 1.24
CA ASP A 65 9.11 -8.27 0.98
C ASP A 65 8.23 -8.55 2.22
N LEU A 66 7.11 -7.83 2.41
CA LEU A 66 6.22 -8.04 3.57
C LEU A 66 5.57 -9.43 3.59
N LEU A 67 5.34 -10.08 2.45
CA LEU A 67 4.79 -11.44 2.43
C LEU A 67 5.84 -12.50 2.77
N GLU A 68 7.13 -12.19 2.61
CA GLU A 68 8.21 -13.04 3.12
C GLU A 68 8.36 -12.90 4.63
N GLN A 69 8.23 -11.67 5.14
CA GLN A 69 8.29 -11.37 6.58
C GLN A 69 7.04 -11.85 7.34
N PHE A 70 5.87 -11.72 6.73
CA PHE A 70 4.56 -12.02 7.32
C PHE A 70 3.73 -12.94 6.40
N PRO A 71 4.17 -14.20 6.18
CA PRO A 71 3.51 -15.11 5.25
C PRO A 71 2.05 -15.41 5.60
N MET A 72 1.69 -15.33 6.90
CA MET A 72 0.34 -15.55 7.39
C MET A 72 -0.69 -14.56 6.84
N LEU A 73 -0.27 -13.38 6.37
CA LEU A 73 -1.17 -12.39 5.78
C LEU A 73 -2.00 -12.98 4.63
N THR A 74 -1.38 -13.80 3.78
CA THR A 74 -2.09 -14.38 2.63
C THR A 74 -2.94 -15.59 3.00
N SER A 75 -2.53 -16.38 3.98
CA SER A 75 -3.31 -17.55 4.41
C SER A 75 -4.52 -17.16 5.26
N GLU A 76 -4.43 -16.08 6.03
CA GLU A 76 -5.52 -15.61 6.90
C GLU A 76 -6.47 -14.63 6.21
N LEU A 77 -5.93 -13.69 5.44
CA LEU A 77 -6.73 -12.62 4.84
C LEU A 77 -7.02 -12.84 3.35
N GLY A 78 -6.23 -13.68 2.70
CA GLY A 78 -6.34 -13.94 1.27
C GLY A 78 -5.73 -12.81 0.43
N LEU A 79 -5.22 -13.21 -0.74
CA LEU A 79 -4.80 -12.29 -1.78
C LEU A 79 -5.97 -12.09 -2.76
N SER A 80 -6.28 -10.84 -3.10
CA SER A 80 -7.26 -10.48 -4.13
C SER A 80 -7.06 -11.29 -5.42
N ALA A 81 -8.12 -11.53 -6.18
CA ALA A 81 -7.99 -12.12 -7.51
C ALA A 81 -7.12 -11.23 -8.42
N PRO A 82 -6.45 -11.81 -9.45
CA PRO A 82 -5.77 -11.00 -10.45
C PRO A 82 -6.76 -10.07 -11.15
N PHE A 83 -6.38 -8.81 -11.30
CA PHE A 83 -7.19 -7.82 -11.98
C PHE A 83 -6.84 -7.74 -13.46
N HIS A 84 -7.85 -7.39 -14.26
CA HIS A 84 -7.71 -6.97 -15.63
C HIS A 84 -8.38 -5.60 -15.75
N TYR A 85 -7.56 -4.57 -15.93
CA TYR A 85 -8.00 -3.18 -16.00
C TYR A 85 -8.17 -2.75 -17.45
N GLN A 86 -9.24 -2.02 -17.72
CA GLN A 86 -9.42 -1.23 -18.93
C GLN A 86 -8.89 0.21 -18.72
N PRO A 87 -8.55 0.95 -19.79
CA PRO A 87 -8.18 2.35 -19.66
C PRO A 87 -9.25 3.15 -18.90
N GLY A 88 -8.84 3.85 -17.85
CA GLY A 88 -9.74 4.60 -16.97
C GLY A 88 -10.18 3.85 -15.71
N ASP A 89 -9.98 2.53 -15.62
CA ASP A 89 -10.23 1.80 -14.38
C ASP A 89 -9.27 2.25 -13.28
N CYS A 90 -9.80 2.32 -12.07
CA CYS A 90 -9.06 2.79 -10.91
C CYS A 90 -9.27 1.87 -9.71
N THR A 91 -8.18 1.63 -8.98
CA THR A 91 -8.24 1.09 -7.62
C THR A 91 -7.86 2.16 -6.63
N VAL A 92 -8.50 2.10 -5.47
CA VAL A 92 -8.21 2.98 -4.34
C VAL A 92 -7.83 2.11 -3.16
N HIS A 93 -6.69 2.37 -2.56
CA HIS A 93 -6.23 1.62 -1.39
C HIS A 93 -5.72 2.55 -0.30
N HIS A 94 -5.91 2.13 0.95
CA HIS A 94 -5.36 2.82 2.12
C HIS A 94 -3.85 2.61 2.21
N GLY A 95 -3.10 3.56 2.75
CA GLY A 95 -1.63 3.47 2.85
C GLY A 95 -1.10 2.28 3.68
N TYR A 96 -1.95 1.63 4.48
CA TYR A 96 -1.64 0.36 5.17
C TYR A 96 -2.12 -0.90 4.44
N THR A 97 -2.79 -0.81 3.30
CA THR A 97 -3.11 -2.00 2.52
C THR A 97 -1.81 -2.58 1.97
N VAL A 98 -1.48 -3.80 2.37
CA VAL A 98 -0.36 -4.54 1.80
C VAL A 98 -0.69 -4.86 0.35
N HIS A 99 0.16 -4.36 -0.55
CA HIS A 99 -0.05 -4.48 -1.98
C HIS A 99 1.27 -4.61 -2.72
N GLY A 100 1.19 -5.22 -3.90
CA GLY A 100 2.31 -5.50 -4.77
C GLY A 100 1.80 -5.89 -6.15
N GLY A 101 2.61 -6.59 -6.93
CA GLY A 101 2.17 -7.10 -8.23
C GLY A 101 3.23 -7.96 -8.89
N PRO A 102 2.82 -8.84 -9.82
CA PRO A 102 3.76 -9.70 -10.52
C PRO A 102 4.68 -8.88 -11.42
N GLU A 103 5.74 -9.53 -11.89
CA GLU A 103 6.53 -9.06 -13.02
C GLU A 103 5.68 -8.83 -14.27
N ASN A 104 6.16 -7.96 -15.16
CA ASN A 104 5.56 -7.77 -16.48
C ASN A 104 6.16 -8.78 -17.44
N THR A 105 5.51 -9.92 -17.61
CA THR A 105 6.03 -11.02 -18.46
C THR A 105 5.63 -10.87 -19.93
N THR A 106 5.01 -9.75 -20.30
CA THR A 106 4.56 -9.46 -21.66
C THR A 106 5.59 -8.66 -22.46
N ASP A 107 5.34 -8.52 -23.76
CA ASP A 107 6.09 -7.68 -24.69
C ASP A 107 5.59 -6.22 -24.73
N LYS A 108 4.62 -5.85 -23.86
CA LYS A 108 4.01 -4.51 -23.83
C LYS A 108 4.36 -3.75 -22.55
N ALA A 109 4.54 -2.45 -22.69
CA ALA A 109 4.66 -1.56 -21.54
C ALA A 109 3.32 -1.37 -20.83
N ARG A 110 3.32 -1.39 -19.49
CA ARG A 110 2.17 -0.96 -18.67
C ARG A 110 2.31 0.51 -18.28
N TRP A 111 1.27 1.28 -18.56
CA TRP A 111 1.16 2.69 -18.17
C TRP A 111 0.05 2.87 -17.14
N SER A 112 0.36 3.64 -16.11
CA SER A 112 -0.57 3.96 -15.03
C SER A 112 -0.29 5.35 -14.49
N TYR A 113 -1.25 5.95 -13.82
CA TYR A 113 -1.09 7.19 -13.06
C TYR A 113 -1.39 6.91 -11.60
N LEU A 114 -0.54 7.43 -10.71
CA LEU A 114 -0.69 7.28 -9.26
C LEU A 114 -0.75 8.69 -8.67
N PHE A 115 -1.75 8.92 -7.83
CA PHE A 115 -1.90 10.13 -7.05
C PHE A 115 -2.49 9.78 -5.69
N SER A 116 -2.17 10.57 -4.68
CA SER A 116 -2.65 10.33 -3.32
C SER A 116 -3.50 11.47 -2.79
N TYR A 117 -4.40 11.12 -1.88
CA TYR A 117 -5.07 12.06 -1.00
C TYR A 117 -4.64 11.79 0.43
N SER A 118 -4.30 12.87 1.13
CA SER A 118 -3.99 12.84 2.56
C SER A 118 -5.02 13.66 3.32
N PRO A 119 -5.28 13.33 4.60
CA PRO A 119 -6.00 14.22 5.50
C PRO A 119 -5.44 15.64 5.45
N VAL A 120 -6.32 16.64 5.54
CA VAL A 120 -5.96 18.06 5.41
C VAL A 120 -5.01 18.55 6.50
N ASP A 121 -4.99 17.84 7.62
CA ASP A 121 -4.16 18.12 8.76
C ASP A 121 -2.85 17.31 8.76
N THR A 122 -2.61 16.46 7.75
CA THR A 122 -1.33 15.75 7.55
C THR A 122 -0.18 16.73 7.43
N ARG A 123 0.86 16.50 8.23
CA ARG A 123 2.10 17.24 8.18
C ARG A 123 3.21 16.35 7.64
N TYR A 124 4.09 16.96 6.85
CA TYR A 124 5.31 16.30 6.43
C TYR A 124 6.18 16.00 7.64
N TRP A 125 6.63 14.75 7.73
CA TRP A 125 7.50 14.24 8.76
C TRP A 125 8.72 13.58 8.11
N ASN A 126 9.89 14.19 8.29
CA ASN A 126 11.15 13.69 7.75
C ASN A 126 11.88 12.71 8.70
N GLY A 127 11.28 12.34 9.83
CA GLY A 127 11.87 11.36 10.73
C GLY A 127 11.88 10.00 10.06
N SER A 128 12.90 9.18 10.37
CA SER A 128 12.96 7.80 9.89
C SER A 128 11.61 7.13 10.07
N THR A 129 11.21 6.30 9.11
CA THR A 129 9.94 5.58 8.96
C THR A 129 9.62 4.58 10.08
N ARG A 130 9.99 4.94 11.32
CA ARG A 130 9.40 4.48 12.58
C ARG A 130 8.01 5.09 12.68
N ASN A 131 7.11 4.54 11.87
CA ASN A 131 5.75 5.03 11.68
C ASN A 131 5.06 5.29 13.02
N TRP A 132 4.27 6.36 13.07
CA TRP A 132 3.22 6.50 14.07
C TRP A 132 2.38 5.20 14.10
N GLY A 133 2.44 4.47 15.22
CA GLY A 133 1.78 3.18 15.38
C GLY A 133 2.64 1.93 15.13
N SER A 134 3.93 2.02 14.81
CA SER A 134 4.82 0.84 14.72
C SER A 134 5.04 0.12 16.06
N GLU A 135 4.47 0.64 17.15
CA GLU A 135 4.46 0.02 18.48
C GLU A 135 3.35 -1.04 18.65
N ARG A 136 2.56 -1.33 17.60
CA ARG A 136 1.55 -2.40 17.66
C ARG A 136 2.22 -3.76 17.79
N LYS A 137 1.78 -4.53 18.80
CA LYS A 137 2.37 -5.83 19.14
C LYS A 137 1.68 -7.01 18.45
N ARG A 138 0.39 -6.92 18.07
CA ARG A 138 -0.42 -8.00 17.45
C ARG A 138 -1.63 -7.51 16.64
N LEU A 139 -2.07 -8.33 15.68
CA LEU A 139 -3.32 -8.22 14.91
C LEU A 139 -4.55 -8.09 15.83
N GLY A 140 -5.39 -7.08 15.59
CA GLY A 140 -6.71 -6.93 16.23
C GLY A 140 -6.69 -6.41 17.67
N ASP A 141 -5.54 -5.94 18.17
CA ASP A 141 -5.43 -5.40 19.52
C ASP A 141 -6.29 -4.13 19.69
N ARG A 142 -7.02 -4.04 20.81
CA ARG A 142 -7.91 -2.90 21.14
C ARG A 142 -7.14 -1.69 21.62
N ASP A 143 -5.92 -1.89 22.10
CA ASP A 143 -5.04 -0.83 22.63
C ASP A 143 -4.19 -0.19 21.53
N ASN A 144 -4.37 -0.65 20.29
CA ASN A 144 -3.80 -0.07 19.11
C ASN A 144 -4.15 1.43 19.02
N PRO A 145 -3.17 2.33 18.76
CA PRO A 145 -3.45 3.76 18.69
C PRO A 145 -4.52 4.00 17.62
N ILE A 146 -5.65 4.52 18.08
CA ILE A 146 -6.71 5.06 17.26
C ILE A 146 -6.26 6.46 16.89
N ALA A 147 -6.29 6.80 15.59
CA ALA A 147 -6.14 8.19 15.18
C ALA A 147 -7.32 8.96 15.78
N HIS A 148 -7.08 9.66 16.89
CA HIS A 148 -8.04 10.63 17.38
C HIS A 148 -8.12 11.75 16.33
N LEU A 149 -9.23 11.79 15.59
CA LEU A 149 -9.72 13.06 15.08
C LEU A 149 -9.86 13.94 16.31
N GLN A 150 -9.02 14.95 16.47
CA GLN A 150 -9.32 15.98 17.43
C GLN A 150 -10.64 16.58 16.97
N ASP A 151 -11.68 16.47 17.80
CA ASP A 151 -12.94 17.15 17.59
C ASP A 151 -12.61 18.62 17.30
N THR A 152 -12.82 19.05 16.06
CA THR A 152 -12.88 20.48 15.75
C THR A 152 -14.22 21.01 16.24
N GLU A 153 -14.44 20.90 17.54
CA GLU A 153 -15.36 21.73 18.30
C GLU A 153 -14.54 22.51 19.32
N LYS A 154 -14.08 23.71 18.91
CA LYS A 154 -14.25 24.95 19.69
C LYS A 154 -13.59 26.16 19.01
N ALA A 155 -14.43 27.16 18.79
CA ALA A 155 -14.20 28.59 18.49
C ALA A 155 -13.88 28.97 17.05
#